data_AF-A0A829W695-F1
#
_entry.id   AF-A0A829W695-F1
#
_cell.length_a   1.000
_cell.length_b   1.000
_cell.length_c   1.000
_cell.angle_alpha   90.00
_cell.angle_beta   90.00
_cell.angle_gamma   90.00
#
_symmetry.space_group_name_H-M   'P 1'
#
loop_
_entity.id
_entity.type
_entity.pdbx_description
1 polymer ?
#
loop_
_entity_poly.entity_id
_entity_poly.type
_entity_poly.pdbx_seq_one_letter_code
_entity_poly.pdbx_strand_id
1 'polypeptide(L)' 'MILGHKLPTVLTAPEIGRLLDATPDIKYKAMFAAMYSSGMRVSEVIHLHYDDIPAKTNPI' A
#
# COMPACT_ATOMS: atom_id res chain seq x y z
N MET A 1 -24.20 24.30 -1.63
CA MET A 1 -22.95 24.55 -2.37
C MET A 1 -21.98 23.47 -1.98
N ILE A 2 -21.68 22.52 -2.86
CA ILE A 2 -20.67 21.48 -2.56
C ILE A 2 -19.32 22.18 -2.76
N LEU A 3 -18.58 22.39 -1.68
CA LEU A 3 -17.21 22.89 -1.71
C LEU A 3 -16.41 21.93 -2.60
N GLY A 4 -15.84 22.42 -3.70
CA GLY A 4 -15.17 21.56 -4.68
C GLY A 4 -14.11 20.68 -4.01
N HIS A 5 -14.40 19.37 -3.90
CA HIS A 5 -13.48 18.44 -3.30
C HIS A 5 -12.27 18.26 -4.23
N LYS A 6 -11.09 18.72 -3.78
CA LYS A 6 -9.83 18.42 -4.44
C LYS A 6 -9.66 16.90 -4.43
N LEU A 7 -9.50 16.32 -5.61
CA LEU A 7 -9.22 14.89 -5.73
C LEU A 7 -7.92 14.55 -4.98
N PRO A 8 -7.84 13.38 -4.31
CA PRO A 8 -6.61 12.95 -3.67
C PRO A 8 -5.47 12.91 -4.67
N THR A 9 -4.29 13.37 -4.26
CA THR A 9 -3.08 13.22 -5.07
C THR A 9 -2.69 11.75 -5.08
N VAL A 10 -2.66 11.14 -6.26
CA VAL A 10 -2.19 9.77 -6.45
C VAL A 10 -0.74 9.84 -6.92
N LEU A 11 0.14 9.10 -6.24
CA LEU A 11 1.54 9.00 -6.63
C LEU A 11 1.67 8.23 -7.94
N THR A 12 2.61 8.62 -8.78
CA THR A 12 3.02 7.89 -9.98
C THR A 12 3.98 6.75 -9.62
N ALA A 13 4.21 5.82 -10.56
CA ALA A 13 5.14 4.70 -10.36
C ALA A 13 6.57 5.14 -9.96
N PRO A 14 7.17 6.21 -10.55
CA PRO A 14 8.47 6.70 -10.10
C PRO A 14 8.43 7.36 -8.70
N GLU A 15 7.31 7.99 -8.34
CA GLU A 15 7.15 8.62 -7.02
C GLU A 15 7.03 7.60 -5.90
N ILE A 16 6.27 6.52 -6.11
CA ILE A 16 6.23 5.42 -5.15
C ILE A 16 7.60 4.74 -5.05
N GLY A 17 8.32 4.57 -6.15
CA GLY A 17 9.70 4.05 -6.14
C GLY A 17 10.60 4.86 -5.21
N ARG A 18 10.60 6.20 -5.36
CA ARG A 18 11.36 7.10 -4.49
C ARG A 18 10.95 7.01 -3.02
N LEU A 19 9.66 6.87 -2.72
CA LEU A 19 9.17 6.69 -1.35
C LEU A 19 9.70 5.38 -0.75
N LEU A 20 9.66 4.28 -1.51
CA LEU A 20 10.15 2.98 -1.05
C LEU A 20 11.67 3.02 -0.86
N ASP A 21 12.43 3.59 -1.79
CA ASP A 21 13.89 3.72 -1.68
C ASP A 21 14.32 4.54 -0.47
N ALA A 22 13.59 5.60 -0.15
CA ALA A 22 13.82 6.43 1.02
C ALA A 22 13.38 5.78 2.35
N THR A 23 12.73 4.62 2.32
CA THR A 23 12.23 3.92 3.51
C THR A 23 13.19 2.78 3.90
N PRO A 24 14.05 2.94 4.92
CA PRO A 24 15.05 1.94 5.29
C PRO A 24 14.43 0.74 6.04
N ASP A 25 13.39 0.97 6.83
CA ASP A 25 12.73 -0.08 7.61
C ASP A 25 11.82 -0.93 6.71
N ILE A 26 12.10 -2.24 6.69
CA ILE A 26 11.36 -3.19 5.86
C ILE A 26 9.87 -3.27 6.21
N LYS A 27 9.49 -3.02 7.47
CA LYS A 27 8.10 -3.02 7.92
C LYS A 27 7.33 -1.91 7.23
N TYR A 28 7.82 -0.67 7.28
CA TYR A 28 7.14 0.47 6.65
C TYR A 28 7.20 0.39 5.12
N LYS A 29 8.30 -0.10 4.56
CA LYS A 29 8.43 -0.34 3.11
C LYS A 29 7.35 -1.32 2.61
N ALA A 30 7.15 -2.43 3.31
CA ALA A 30 6.10 -3.40 3.00
C ALA A 30 4.70 -2.79 3.12
N MET A 31 4.45 -2.00 4.18
CA MET A 31 3.18 -1.30 4.36
C MET A 31 2.87 -0.34 3.19
N PHE A 32 3.83 0.50 2.79
CA PHE A 32 3.63 1.44 1.68
C PHE A 32 3.42 0.73 0.35
N ALA A 33 4.19 -0.32 0.08
CA ALA A 33 4.03 -1.11 -1.14
C ALA A 33 2.65 -1.80 -1.18
N ALA A 34 2.22 -2.41 -0.07
CA ALA A 34 0.91 -3.05 0.05
C ALA A 34 -0.22 -2.04 -0.13
N MET A 35 -0.18 -0.91 0.59
CA MET A 35 -1.19 0.16 0.46
C MET A 35 -1.32 0.65 -0.98
N TYR A 36 -0.20 0.98 -1.64
CA TYR A 36 -0.22 1.55 -2.98
C TYR A 36 -0.70 0.54 -4.04
N SER A 37 -0.26 -0.72 -3.94
CA SER A 37 -0.58 -1.75 -4.94
C SER A 37 -2.01 -2.30 -4.83
N SER A 38 -2.52 -2.45 -3.60
CA SER A 38 -3.83 -3.04 -3.33
C SER A 38 -4.94 -2.01 -3.08
N GLY A 39 -4.58 -0.74 -2.83
CA GLY A 39 -5.52 0.30 -2.45
C GLY A 39 -6.03 0.19 -1.01
N MET A 40 -5.38 -0.64 -0.17
CA MET A 40 -5.76 -0.79 1.23
C MET A 40 -5.70 0.53 2.00
N ARG A 41 -6.66 0.70 2.91
CA ARG A 41 -6.67 1.77 3.90
C ARG A 41 -5.62 1.51 4.97
N VAL A 42 -5.17 2.57 5.64
CA VAL A 42 -4.20 2.46 6.75
C VAL A 42 -4.69 1.48 7.82
N SER A 43 -5.98 1.54 8.18
CA SER A 43 -6.58 0.64 9.17
C SER A 43 -6.56 -0.83 8.75
N GLU A 44 -6.57 -1.13 7.45
CA GLU A 44 -6.51 -2.51 6.97
C GLU A 44 -5.06 -3.02 7.02
N VAL A 45 -4.10 -2.21 6.59
CA VAL A 45 -2.68 -2.61 6.57
C VAL A 45 -2.09 -2.81 7.96
N ILE A 46 -2.47 -1.99 8.94
CA ILE A 46 -1.95 -2.14 10.31
C ILE A 46 -2.53 -3.36 11.03
N HIS A 47 -3.65 -3.90 10.57
CA HIS A 47 -4.30 -5.10 11.12
C HIS A 47 -4.12 -6.32 10.22
N LEU A 48 -3.34 -6.22 9.14
CA LEU A 48 -3.11 -7.32 8.21
C LEU A 48 -2.29 -8.43 8.89
N HIS A 49 -2.86 -9.62 8.96
CA HIS A 49 -2.18 -10.82 9.44
C HIS A 49 -1.69 -11.68 8.27
N TYR A 50 -0.71 -12.55 8.55
CA TYR A 50 -0.17 -13.45 7.53
C TYR A 50 -1.24 -14.38 6.94
N ASP A 51 -2.19 -14.83 7.77
CA ASP A 51 -3.28 -15.73 7.37
C ASP A 51 -4.28 -15.07 6.40
N ASP A 52 -4.31 -13.73 6.35
CA ASP A 52 -5.13 -12.98 5.40
C ASP A 52 -4.53 -12.98 3.98
N ILE A 53 -3.24 -13.32 3.85
CA ILE A 53 -2.53 -13.39 2.57
C ILE A 53 -2.65 -14.83 2.07
N PRO A 54 -3.41 -15.10 0.99
CA PRO A 54 -3.51 -16.44 0.47
C PRO A 54 -2.14 -16.92 0.01
N ALA A 55 -1.64 -17.98 0.64
CA ALA A 55 -0.44 -18.65 0.18
C ALA A 55 -0.68 -19.11 -1.26
N LYS A 56 0.29 -18.86 -2.14
CA LYS A 56 0.26 -19.37 -3.51
C LYS A 56 0.56 -20.87 -3.50
N THR A 57 -0.37 -21.68 -3.01
CA THR A 57 -0.34 -23.12 -3.19
C THR A 57 -0.81 -23.38 -4.61
N ASN A 58 0.13 -23.48 -5.55
CA ASN A 58 -0.16 -24.10 -6.84
C ASN A 58 -0.42 -25.59 -6.55
N PRO A 59 -1.65 -26.12 -6.65
CA PRO A 59 -1.85 -27.54 -6.60
C PRO A 59 -1.21 -28.09 -7.88
N ILE A 60 -0.22 -28.96 -7.71
CA ILE A 60 0.34 -29.78 -8.78
C ILE A 60 -0.76 -30.72 -9.28
#